data_AF-A0A5C4YAF9-F1
#
_entry.id   AF-A0A5C4YAF9-F1
#
_cell.length_a   1.000
_cell.length_b   1.000
_cell.length_c   1.000
_cell.angle_alpha   90.00
_cell.angle_beta   90.00
_cell.angle_gamma   90.00
#
_symmetry.space_group_name_H-M   'P 1'
#
loop_
_entity.id
_entity.type
_entity.pdbx_description
1 polymer ?
#
loop_
_entity_poly.entity_id
_entity_poly.type
_entity_poly.pdbx_seq_one_letter_code
_entity_poly.pdbx_strand_id
1 'polypeptide(L)'
;MTLTLLPDLGDLLRLHPQYNAGTVVELLRRLGAAEVLWASDLDPDHPLRDALPAARIAIRDGFTADWAWAETEHGQLQGFLSQYPQGRERLREAAGAERDFAALVTTPMTAFQLMSAEVLDAARAYHTATQAALDEGPGTHWREKRLSELAARLAGQSGAVIAPLDDLPGLLDLLPDAHLPDLTGFAPGETSRLRALADRAWQLREDDDLNALLAALDRETGDAVTPGAELAAAAAGIYLAVGDLAAARALLERAAHALQGDVPRSLAGLTLARLGQVRDAQWDRDLATRTYRAVLALNHAPAVARSAAEAGLQDPFTLELPPE
;
A
#
# COMPACT_ATOMS: atom_id res chain seq x y z
N MET A 1 16.96 -23.75 -9.34
CA MET A 1 16.61 -23.27 -7.97
C MET A 1 15.32 -22.50 -8.14
N THR A 2 14.27 -22.80 -7.37
CA THR A 2 12.92 -22.32 -7.74
C THR A 2 12.55 -21.02 -7.02
N LEU A 3 12.07 -20.05 -7.79
CA LEU A 3 11.50 -18.81 -7.28
C LEU A 3 9.99 -18.84 -7.44
N THR A 4 9.26 -18.42 -6.39
CA THR A 4 7.81 -18.23 -6.45
C THR A 4 7.54 -16.73 -6.43
N LEU A 5 7.03 -16.18 -7.54
CA LEU A 5 6.73 -14.75 -7.66
C LEU A 5 5.32 -14.47 -7.14
N LEU A 6 5.21 -13.52 -6.22
CA LEU A 6 3.96 -13.03 -5.67
C LEU A 6 3.77 -11.58 -6.11
N PRO A 7 2.59 -11.23 -6.66
CA PRO A 7 2.35 -9.87 -7.13
C PRO A 7 2.25 -8.90 -5.96
N ASP A 8 2.90 -7.76 -6.13
CA ASP A 8 2.72 -6.59 -5.30
C ASP A 8 1.84 -5.57 -6.04
N LEU A 9 0.89 -4.99 -5.31
CA LEU A 9 -0.01 -3.96 -5.81
C LEU A 9 0.27 -2.59 -5.20
N GLY A 10 1.36 -2.43 -4.44
CA GLY A 10 1.61 -1.16 -3.79
C GLY A 10 0.52 -0.85 -2.76
N ASP A 11 0.16 0.43 -2.68
CA ASP A 11 -0.97 0.87 -1.88
C ASP A 11 -2.34 0.34 -2.35
N LEU A 12 -2.46 -0.15 -3.59
CA LEU A 12 -3.72 -0.73 -4.07
C LEU A 12 -4.11 -1.97 -3.26
N LEU A 13 -3.18 -2.64 -2.56
CA LEU A 13 -3.48 -3.73 -1.62
C LEU A 13 -4.59 -3.34 -0.62
N ARG A 14 -4.73 -2.06 -0.26
CA ARG A 14 -5.77 -1.55 0.65
C ARG A 14 -7.16 -1.49 0.01
N LEU A 15 -7.25 -1.54 -1.32
CA LEU A 15 -8.49 -1.51 -2.09
C LEU A 15 -9.05 -2.91 -2.39
N HIS A 16 -8.23 -3.97 -2.24
CA HIS A 16 -8.62 -5.34 -2.57
C HIS A 16 -8.97 -6.16 -1.33
N PRO A 17 -10.26 -6.30 -0.96
CA PRO A 17 -10.65 -7.08 0.23
C PRO A 17 -10.26 -8.57 0.15
N GLN A 18 -10.00 -9.09 -1.06
CA GLN A 18 -9.66 -10.50 -1.30
C GLN A 18 -8.21 -10.72 -1.81
N TYR A 19 -7.42 -9.65 -1.89
CA TYR A 19 -5.96 -9.70 -2.13
C TYR A 19 -5.29 -8.50 -1.47
N ASN A 20 -5.27 -8.49 -0.14
CA ASN A 20 -4.63 -7.45 0.67
C ASN A 20 -3.34 -7.96 1.32
N ALA A 21 -2.72 -7.11 2.14
CA ALA A 21 -1.50 -7.47 2.86
C ALA A 21 -1.66 -8.73 3.75
N GLY A 22 -2.86 -8.96 4.30
CA GLY A 22 -3.17 -10.18 5.04
C GLY A 22 -3.24 -11.42 4.15
N THR A 23 -3.81 -11.30 2.94
CA THR A 23 -3.81 -12.39 1.94
C THR A 23 -2.39 -12.78 1.54
N VAL A 24 -1.50 -11.80 1.34
CA VAL A 24 -0.08 -12.05 1.00
C VAL A 24 0.62 -12.80 2.14
N VAL A 25 0.40 -12.41 3.40
CA VAL A 25 0.90 -13.13 4.58
C VAL A 25 0.40 -14.59 4.60
N GLU A 26 -0.88 -14.82 4.34
CA GLU A 26 -1.47 -16.16 4.31
C GLU A 26 -0.88 -17.03 3.19
N LEU A 27 -0.67 -16.47 2.00
CA LEU A 27 0.00 -17.14 0.89
C LEU A 27 1.43 -17.53 1.25
N LEU A 28 2.20 -16.61 1.84
CA LEU A 28 3.57 -16.88 2.26
C LEU A 28 3.66 -17.96 3.33
N ARG A 29 2.74 -17.96 4.30
CA ARG A 29 2.64 -19.04 5.30
C ARG A 29 2.32 -20.38 4.65
N ARG A 30 1.41 -20.41 3.67
CA ARG A 30 1.10 -21.62 2.91
C ARG A 30 2.30 -22.15 2.13
N LEU A 31 3.13 -21.26 1.59
CA LEU A 31 4.39 -21.61 0.94
C LEU A 31 5.49 -22.02 1.92
N GLY A 32 5.27 -21.89 3.24
CA GLY A 32 6.28 -22.14 4.26
C GLY A 32 7.42 -21.11 4.26
N ALA A 33 7.20 -19.92 3.70
CA ALA A 33 8.19 -18.86 3.60
C ALA A 33 8.35 -18.13 4.95
N ALA A 34 9.56 -18.19 5.51
CA ALA A 34 9.94 -17.40 6.68
C ALA A 34 10.62 -16.07 6.32
N GLU A 35 11.02 -15.92 5.06
CA GLU A 35 11.67 -14.74 4.48
C GLU A 35 11.16 -14.54 3.05
N VAL A 36 11.09 -13.28 2.61
CA VAL A 36 10.84 -12.91 1.20
C VAL A 36 11.99 -12.10 0.63
N LEU A 37 12.25 -12.31 -0.66
CA LEU A 37 13.14 -11.46 -1.44
C LEU A 37 12.33 -10.24 -1.91
N TRP A 38 12.70 -9.06 -1.43
CA TRP A 38 11.98 -7.83 -1.73
C TRP A 38 12.50 -7.20 -3.02
N ALA A 39 11.71 -7.33 -4.09
CA ALA A 39 11.96 -6.78 -5.42
C ALA A 39 10.89 -5.76 -5.83
N SER A 40 10.22 -5.15 -4.85
CA SER A 40 9.19 -4.12 -5.04
C SER A 40 9.67 -2.76 -4.54
N ASP A 41 8.77 -1.77 -4.47
CA ASP A 41 9.08 -0.37 -4.18
C ASP A 41 9.92 -0.17 -2.88
N LEU A 42 10.71 0.90 -2.85
CA LEU A 42 11.48 1.34 -1.68
C LEU A 42 10.63 2.13 -0.68
N ASP A 43 9.35 2.38 -0.98
CA ASP A 43 8.41 3.08 -0.13
C ASP A 43 8.41 2.48 1.29
N PRO A 44 8.83 3.25 2.32
CA PRO A 44 8.85 2.78 3.68
C PRO A 44 7.44 2.56 4.26
N ASP A 45 6.41 3.19 3.68
CA ASP A 45 5.01 3.16 4.13
C ASP A 45 4.18 2.03 3.46
N HIS A 46 4.84 1.26 2.59
CA HIS A 46 4.24 0.18 1.85
C HIS A 46 3.50 -0.82 2.78
N PRO A 47 2.25 -1.22 2.49
CA PRO A 47 1.44 -2.08 3.36
C PRO A 47 2.16 -3.37 3.84
N LEU A 48 2.87 -4.02 2.92
CA LEU A 48 3.62 -5.26 3.23
C LEU A 48 4.82 -5.04 4.16
N ARG A 49 5.41 -3.84 4.20
CA ARG A 49 6.53 -3.55 5.12
C ARG A 49 6.09 -3.47 6.58
N ASP A 50 4.79 -3.35 6.84
CA ASP A 50 4.21 -3.51 8.17
C ASP A 50 3.68 -4.93 8.38
N ALA A 51 2.92 -5.46 7.43
CA ALA A 51 2.26 -6.76 7.59
C ALA A 51 3.24 -7.94 7.69
N LEU A 52 4.32 -7.95 6.91
CA LEU A 52 5.25 -9.09 6.90
C LEU A 52 6.05 -9.21 8.21
N PRO A 53 6.70 -8.15 8.73
CA PRO A 53 7.37 -8.23 10.04
C PRO A 53 6.38 -8.55 11.17
N ALA A 54 5.16 -8.00 11.12
CA ALA A 54 4.10 -8.29 12.07
C ALA A 54 3.74 -9.78 12.10
N ALA A 55 3.72 -10.41 10.93
CA ALA A 55 3.53 -11.85 10.76
C ALA A 55 4.78 -12.70 11.03
N ARG A 56 5.91 -12.10 11.44
CA ARG A 56 7.22 -12.73 11.63
C ARG A 56 7.83 -13.31 10.34
N ILE A 57 7.56 -12.66 9.21
CA ILE A 57 8.18 -12.96 7.92
C ILE A 57 9.26 -11.91 7.68
N ALA A 58 10.51 -12.34 7.54
CA ALA A 58 11.63 -11.43 7.29
C ALA A 58 11.57 -10.87 5.86
N ILE A 59 11.98 -9.61 5.72
CA ILE A 59 12.14 -8.96 4.42
C ILE A 59 13.63 -8.90 4.13
N ARG A 60 14.06 -9.51 3.02
CA ARG A 60 15.42 -9.40 2.52
C ARG A 60 15.46 -8.39 1.38
N ASP A 61 15.89 -7.18 1.71
CA ASP A 61 16.15 -6.12 0.73
C ASP A 61 17.41 -6.42 -0.12
N GLY A 62 17.64 -5.60 -1.15
CA GLY A 62 18.82 -5.67 -2.02
C GLY A 62 18.52 -6.07 -3.47
N PHE A 63 17.27 -6.41 -3.79
CA PHE A 63 16.85 -6.72 -5.16
C PHE A 63 16.28 -5.49 -5.88
N THR A 64 15.70 -4.55 -5.15
CA THR A 64 15.29 -3.24 -5.68
C THR A 64 16.50 -2.30 -5.80
N ALA A 65 16.67 -1.66 -6.96
CA ALA A 65 17.64 -0.59 -7.16
C ALA A 65 16.96 0.78 -7.09
N ASP A 66 17.73 1.83 -6.80
CA ASP A 66 17.23 3.20 -6.85
C ASP A 66 17.11 3.65 -8.32
N TRP A 67 15.87 3.85 -8.76
CA TRP A 67 15.51 4.30 -10.10
C TRP A 67 14.97 5.75 -10.11
N ALA A 68 15.20 6.56 -9.07
CA ALA A 68 14.74 7.94 -9.01
C ALA A 68 15.24 8.80 -10.20
N TRP A 69 16.42 8.48 -10.73
CA TRP A 69 16.95 9.11 -11.93
C TRP A 69 16.13 8.77 -13.19
N ALA A 70 15.58 7.55 -13.30
CA ALA A 70 14.74 7.14 -14.41
C ALA A 70 13.39 7.87 -14.39
N GLU A 71 12.84 8.10 -13.20
CA GLU A 71 11.65 8.94 -13.02
C GLU A 71 11.92 10.39 -13.45
N THR A 72 13.09 10.92 -13.09
CA THR A 72 13.52 12.26 -13.52
C THR A 72 13.63 12.37 -15.04
N GLU A 73 14.23 11.37 -15.71
CA GLU A 73 14.34 11.35 -17.17
C GLU A 73 12.98 11.17 -17.85
N HIS A 74 12.08 10.36 -17.28
CA HIS A 74 10.71 10.23 -17.77
C HIS A 74 9.98 11.59 -17.74
N GLY A 75 10.06 12.31 -16.62
CA GLY A 75 9.48 13.65 -16.50
C GLY A 75 10.07 14.66 -17.50
N GLN A 76 11.38 14.59 -17.78
CA GLN A 76 12.02 15.41 -18.82
C GLN A 76 11.51 15.07 -20.22
N LEU A 77 11.36 13.78 -20.54
CA LEU A 77 10.77 13.33 -21.82
C LEU A 77 9.34 13.84 -21.97
N GLN A 78 8.49 13.70 -20.94
CA GLN A 78 7.14 14.23 -20.95
C GLN A 78 7.13 15.75 -21.19
N GLY A 79 8.00 16.48 -20.48
CA GLY A 79 8.18 17.91 -20.65
C GLY A 79 8.60 18.30 -22.07
N PHE A 80 9.45 17.51 -22.72
CA PHE A 80 9.85 17.70 -24.11
C PHE A 80 8.72 17.39 -25.09
N LEU A 81 8.09 16.21 -24.98
CA LEU A 81 7.01 15.77 -25.89
C LEU A 81 5.79 16.69 -25.84
N SER A 82 5.49 17.27 -24.68
CA SER A 82 4.36 18.20 -24.51
C SER A 82 4.47 19.46 -25.38
N GLN A 83 5.68 19.84 -25.81
CA GLN A 83 5.94 21.03 -26.63
C GLN A 83 5.54 20.84 -28.10
N TYR A 84 5.34 19.61 -28.55
CA TYR A 84 5.09 19.29 -29.96
C TYR A 84 3.70 18.63 -30.15
N PRO A 85 2.97 18.92 -31.25
CA PRO A 85 1.69 18.27 -31.54
C PRO A 85 1.78 16.73 -31.59
N GLN A 86 2.76 16.17 -32.31
CA GLN A 86 2.93 14.71 -32.38
C GLN A 86 3.32 14.12 -31.02
N GLY A 87 4.15 14.82 -30.23
CA GLY A 87 4.52 14.36 -28.90
C GLY A 87 3.33 14.29 -27.94
N ARG A 88 2.41 15.26 -28.02
CA ARG A 88 1.14 15.22 -27.27
C ARG A 88 0.20 14.10 -27.70
N GLU A 89 0.28 13.62 -28.93
CA GLU A 89 -0.48 12.44 -29.39
C GLU A 89 0.08 11.17 -28.76
N ARG A 90 1.40 10.98 -28.84
CA ARG A 90 2.11 9.85 -28.20
C ARG A 90 1.85 9.77 -26.69
N LEU A 91 1.89 10.90 -25.99
CA LEU A 91 1.57 10.97 -24.56
C LEU A 91 0.11 10.58 -24.27
N ARG A 92 -0.85 10.97 -25.13
CA ARG A 92 -2.26 10.61 -24.98
C ARG A 92 -2.50 9.11 -25.21
N GLU A 93 -1.77 8.50 -26.13
CA GLU A 93 -1.83 7.06 -26.39
C GLU A 93 -1.31 6.27 -25.19
N ALA A 94 -0.12 6.62 -24.66
CA ALA A 94 0.43 6.00 -23.46
C ALA A 94 -0.49 6.16 -22.24
N ALA A 95 -1.03 7.38 -22.03
CA ALA A 95 -2.00 7.64 -20.96
C ALA A 95 -3.35 6.92 -21.19
N GLY A 96 -3.66 6.49 -22.42
CA GLY A 96 -4.78 5.59 -22.70
C GLY A 96 -4.53 4.21 -22.11
N ALA A 97 -3.41 3.61 -22.47
CA ALA A 97 -3.01 2.29 -21.99
C ALA A 97 -2.88 2.24 -20.46
N GLU A 98 -2.30 3.27 -19.86
CA GLU A 98 -2.19 3.39 -18.40
C GLU A 98 -3.57 3.44 -17.73
N ARG A 99 -4.51 4.24 -18.25
CA ARG A 99 -5.87 4.33 -17.69
C ARG A 99 -6.63 3.02 -17.80
N ASP A 100 -6.50 2.32 -18.92
CA ASP A 100 -7.18 1.04 -19.13
C ASP A 100 -6.65 -0.03 -18.16
N PHE A 101 -5.33 -0.09 -17.96
CA PHE A 101 -4.73 -1.00 -16.98
C PHE A 101 -5.05 -0.59 -15.55
N ALA A 102 -5.00 0.70 -15.22
CA ALA A 102 -5.39 1.22 -13.91
C ALA A 102 -6.84 0.89 -13.55
N ALA A 103 -7.77 0.99 -14.51
CA ALA A 103 -9.18 0.63 -14.30
C ALA A 103 -9.34 -0.87 -13.96
N LEU A 104 -8.54 -1.73 -14.59
CA LEU A 104 -8.51 -3.15 -14.28
C LEU A 104 -7.98 -3.39 -12.86
N VAL A 105 -6.78 -2.88 -12.54
CA VAL A 105 -6.10 -3.19 -11.27
C VAL A 105 -6.70 -2.47 -10.06
N THR A 106 -7.57 -1.48 -10.24
CA THR A 106 -8.32 -0.85 -9.14
C THR A 106 -9.63 -1.57 -8.80
N THR A 107 -10.05 -2.52 -9.64
CA THR A 107 -11.23 -3.34 -9.39
C THR A 107 -10.91 -4.43 -8.35
N PRO A 108 -11.75 -4.64 -7.31
CA PRO A 108 -11.55 -5.71 -6.34
C PRO A 108 -11.39 -7.09 -6.99
N MET A 109 -10.30 -7.79 -6.67
CA MET A 109 -9.93 -9.08 -7.25
C MET A 109 -9.49 -10.04 -6.16
N THR A 110 -9.68 -11.33 -6.42
CA THR A 110 -9.10 -12.44 -5.64
C THR A 110 -7.66 -12.70 -6.08
N ALA A 111 -6.90 -13.43 -5.25
CA ALA A 111 -5.59 -13.96 -5.62
C ALA A 111 -5.62 -14.71 -6.97
N PHE A 112 -6.65 -15.52 -7.20
CA PHE A 112 -6.79 -16.31 -8.43
C PHE A 112 -7.00 -15.43 -9.67
N GLN A 113 -7.83 -14.39 -9.57
CA GLN A 113 -8.05 -13.45 -10.66
C GLN A 113 -6.78 -12.63 -10.95
N LEU A 114 -6.11 -12.14 -9.92
CA LEU A 114 -4.93 -11.29 -10.05
C LEU A 114 -3.75 -12.01 -10.72
N MET A 115 -3.60 -13.31 -10.46
CA MET A 115 -2.55 -14.15 -11.05
C MET A 115 -3.05 -14.92 -12.29
N SER A 116 -4.20 -14.55 -12.84
CA SER A 116 -4.73 -15.18 -14.05
C SER A 116 -4.01 -14.70 -15.31
N ALA A 117 -4.08 -15.51 -16.37
CA ALA A 117 -3.54 -15.12 -17.68
C ALA A 117 -4.13 -13.79 -18.19
N GLU A 118 -5.41 -13.52 -17.91
CA GLU A 118 -6.09 -12.29 -18.33
C GLU A 118 -5.41 -11.04 -17.77
N VAL A 119 -5.10 -11.01 -16.46
CA VAL A 119 -4.45 -9.86 -15.82
C VAL A 119 -2.99 -9.72 -16.26
N LEU A 120 -2.27 -10.84 -16.40
CA LEU A 120 -0.88 -10.83 -16.86
C LEU A 120 -0.76 -10.39 -18.32
N ASP A 121 -1.69 -10.80 -19.18
CA ASP A 121 -1.76 -10.36 -20.57
C ASP A 121 -2.15 -8.88 -20.67
N ALA A 122 -3.02 -8.38 -19.78
CA ALA A 122 -3.31 -6.95 -19.70
C ALA A 122 -2.08 -6.13 -19.31
N ALA A 123 -1.26 -6.61 -18.36
CA ALA A 123 0.02 -5.99 -18.02
C ALA A 123 1.00 -5.99 -19.21
N ARG A 124 1.10 -7.11 -19.96
CA ARG A 124 1.89 -7.17 -21.19
C ARG A 124 1.40 -6.16 -22.23
N ALA A 125 0.09 -6.06 -22.42
CA ALA A 125 -0.52 -5.13 -23.37
C ALA A 125 -0.25 -3.67 -23.00
N TYR A 126 -0.38 -3.33 -21.70
CA TYR A 126 -0.03 -2.02 -21.17
C TYR A 126 1.42 -1.63 -21.52
N HIS A 127 2.40 -2.47 -21.17
CA HIS A 127 3.79 -2.15 -21.45
C HIS A 127 4.10 -2.11 -22.94
N THR A 128 3.52 -3.01 -23.74
CA THR A 128 3.70 -3.00 -25.20
C THR A 128 3.15 -1.71 -25.82
N ALA A 129 1.98 -1.25 -25.38
CA ALA A 129 1.39 -0.01 -25.85
C ALA A 129 2.21 1.22 -25.43
N THR A 130 2.66 1.27 -24.18
CA THR A 130 3.53 2.35 -23.69
C THR A 130 4.86 2.40 -24.44
N GLN A 131 5.50 1.24 -24.67
CA GLN A 131 6.74 1.17 -25.44
C GLN A 131 6.54 1.58 -26.91
N ALA A 132 5.44 1.15 -27.55
CA ALA A 132 5.12 1.58 -28.91
C ALA A 132 4.86 3.10 -28.99
N ALA A 133 4.23 3.65 -27.95
CA ALA A 133 3.91 5.07 -27.89
C ALA A 133 5.13 5.93 -27.52
N LEU A 134 6.04 5.51 -26.65
CA LEU A 134 7.09 6.37 -26.08
C LEU A 134 8.53 5.90 -26.30
N ASP A 135 8.71 4.75 -26.96
CA ASP A 135 9.98 4.03 -27.10
C ASP A 135 10.55 3.53 -25.75
N GLU A 136 11.46 2.55 -25.80
CA GLU A 136 12.15 2.05 -24.60
C GLU A 136 13.15 3.08 -24.06
N GLY A 137 13.45 3.03 -22.75
CA GLY A 137 14.31 3.99 -22.06
C GLY A 137 13.48 4.95 -21.23
N PRO A 138 13.64 6.28 -21.35
CA PRO A 138 12.87 7.23 -20.54
C PRO A 138 11.34 7.07 -20.71
N GLY A 139 10.86 6.65 -21.89
CA GLY A 139 9.43 6.44 -22.16
C GLY A 139 8.77 5.36 -21.32
N THR A 140 9.52 4.34 -20.92
CA THR A 140 9.05 3.17 -20.16
C THR A 140 9.67 3.09 -18.76
N HIS A 141 10.25 4.19 -18.26
CA HIS A 141 11.02 4.20 -17.00
C HIS A 141 12.16 3.16 -17.02
N TRP A 142 12.78 2.97 -18.18
CA TRP A 142 13.89 2.05 -18.43
C TRP A 142 13.56 0.58 -18.12
N ARG A 143 12.30 0.17 -18.27
CA ARG A 143 11.77 -1.13 -17.83
C ARG A 143 12.62 -2.32 -18.27
N GLU A 144 13.05 -2.39 -19.53
CA GLU A 144 13.86 -3.52 -20.02
C GLU A 144 15.17 -3.66 -19.23
N LYS A 145 15.84 -2.52 -18.99
CA LYS A 145 17.06 -2.46 -18.18
C LYS A 145 16.77 -2.82 -16.72
N ARG A 146 15.70 -2.27 -16.12
CA ARG A 146 15.31 -2.57 -14.73
C ARG A 146 15.07 -4.07 -14.54
N LEU A 147 14.29 -4.68 -15.42
CA LEU A 147 13.95 -6.10 -15.35
C LEU A 147 15.15 -7.00 -15.58
N SER A 148 16.02 -6.66 -16.54
CA SER A 148 17.26 -7.40 -16.80
C SER A 148 18.21 -7.38 -15.61
N GLU A 149 18.40 -6.22 -14.97
CA GLU A 149 19.21 -6.09 -13.77
C GLU A 149 18.61 -6.85 -12.58
N LEU A 150 17.29 -6.77 -12.40
CA LEU A 150 16.58 -7.49 -11.34
C LEU A 150 16.68 -9.00 -11.54
N ALA A 151 16.43 -9.51 -12.75
CA ALA A 151 16.57 -10.92 -13.08
C ALA A 151 18.00 -11.42 -12.83
N ALA A 152 19.02 -10.63 -13.16
CA ALA A 152 20.42 -10.97 -12.86
C ALA A 152 20.70 -11.07 -11.35
N ARG A 153 20.07 -10.22 -10.51
CA ARG A 153 20.19 -10.30 -9.04
C ARG A 153 19.44 -11.49 -8.44
N LEU A 154 18.29 -11.84 -9.01
CA LEU A 154 17.48 -12.98 -8.61
C LEU A 154 18.05 -14.32 -9.11
N ALA A 155 18.90 -14.30 -10.14
CA ALA A 155 19.55 -15.50 -10.65
C ALA A 155 20.33 -16.23 -9.53
N GLY A 156 20.06 -17.52 -9.36
CA GLY A 156 20.66 -18.34 -8.32
C GLY A 156 20.09 -18.14 -6.91
N GLN A 157 19.04 -17.33 -6.74
CA GLN A 157 18.25 -17.28 -5.51
C GLN A 157 17.16 -18.36 -5.50
N SER A 158 16.50 -18.53 -4.36
CA SER A 158 15.35 -19.43 -4.18
C SER A 158 14.39 -18.87 -3.15
N GLY A 159 13.11 -19.25 -3.23
CA GLY A 159 12.09 -18.86 -2.27
C GLY A 159 11.06 -17.88 -2.86
N ALA A 160 10.34 -17.18 -1.99
CA ALA A 160 9.29 -16.25 -2.36
C ALA A 160 9.87 -14.87 -2.72
N VAL A 161 9.43 -14.30 -3.84
CA VAL A 161 9.78 -12.95 -4.30
C VAL A 161 8.52 -12.11 -4.34
N ILE A 162 8.57 -10.92 -3.74
CA ILE A 162 7.52 -9.90 -3.88
C ILE A 162 7.98 -8.91 -4.95
N ALA A 163 7.22 -8.77 -6.03
CA ALA A 163 7.55 -7.90 -7.17
C ALA A 163 6.29 -7.23 -7.73
N PRO A 164 6.38 -6.03 -8.36
CA PRO A 164 5.22 -5.33 -8.91
C PRO A 164 4.45 -6.19 -9.91
N LEU A 165 3.12 -6.20 -9.82
CA LEU A 165 2.23 -7.02 -10.66
C LEU A 165 2.55 -6.92 -12.16
N ASP A 166 2.82 -5.72 -12.65
CA ASP A 166 3.04 -5.42 -14.06
C ASP A 166 4.44 -5.87 -14.55
N ASP A 167 5.39 -6.03 -13.63
CA ASP A 167 6.72 -6.58 -13.89
C ASP A 167 6.75 -8.12 -13.93
N LEU A 168 5.79 -8.80 -13.29
CA LEU A 168 5.72 -10.28 -13.24
C LEU A 168 5.82 -10.96 -14.61
N PRO A 169 5.06 -10.55 -15.65
CA PRO A 169 5.16 -11.20 -16.96
C PRO A 169 6.57 -11.15 -17.55
N GLY A 170 7.26 -10.02 -17.41
CA GLY A 170 8.64 -9.87 -17.90
C GLY A 170 9.64 -10.67 -17.05
N LEU A 171 9.44 -10.74 -15.73
CA LEU A 171 10.27 -11.56 -14.85
C LEU A 171 10.11 -13.07 -15.13
N LEU A 172 8.89 -13.55 -15.40
CA LEU A 172 8.64 -14.94 -15.77
C LEU A 172 9.34 -15.31 -17.10
N ASP A 173 9.43 -14.38 -18.04
CA ASP A 173 10.14 -14.61 -19.31
C ASP A 173 11.67 -14.67 -19.10
N LEU A 174 12.22 -13.84 -18.21
CA LEU A 174 13.65 -13.74 -17.93
C LEU A 174 14.17 -14.80 -16.96
N LEU A 175 13.31 -15.36 -16.11
CA LEU A 175 13.64 -16.33 -15.07
C LEU A 175 12.92 -17.67 -15.32
N PRO A 176 13.53 -18.61 -16.07
CA PRO A 176 12.86 -19.84 -16.51
C PRO A 176 12.47 -20.79 -15.36
N ASP A 177 13.14 -20.68 -14.20
CA ASP A 177 12.82 -21.47 -12.99
C ASP A 177 11.78 -20.77 -12.08
N ALA A 178 11.33 -19.55 -12.44
CA ALA A 178 10.35 -18.81 -11.68
C ALA A 178 8.92 -19.21 -12.09
N HIS A 179 8.02 -19.22 -11.10
CA HIS A 179 6.61 -19.56 -11.31
C HIS A 179 5.72 -18.76 -10.36
N LEU A 180 4.44 -18.67 -10.68
CA LEU A 180 3.42 -18.17 -9.77
C LEU A 180 3.02 -19.28 -8.77
N PRO A 181 2.57 -18.94 -7.54
CA PRO A 181 2.16 -19.93 -6.56
C PRO A 181 0.98 -20.78 -7.05
N ASP A 182 0.94 -22.05 -6.65
CA ASP A 182 -0.26 -22.88 -6.83
C ASP A 182 -1.37 -22.44 -5.87
N LEU A 183 -2.43 -21.89 -6.44
CA LEU A 183 -3.59 -21.37 -5.71
C LEU A 183 -4.70 -22.42 -5.55
N THR A 184 -4.49 -23.65 -5.99
CA THR A 184 -5.51 -24.72 -5.89
C THR A 184 -5.94 -24.89 -4.43
N GLY A 185 -7.23 -24.71 -4.15
CA GLY A 185 -7.76 -24.80 -2.79
C GLY A 185 -7.32 -23.66 -1.85
N PHE A 186 -6.74 -22.57 -2.36
CA PHE A 186 -6.48 -21.37 -1.57
C PHE A 186 -7.77 -20.56 -1.44
N ALA A 187 -8.08 -20.13 -0.21
CA ALA A 187 -9.09 -19.13 0.06
C ALA A 187 -8.52 -18.18 1.12
N PRO A 188 -8.69 -16.85 0.97
CA PRO A 188 -8.30 -15.90 2.01
C PRO A 188 -9.00 -16.23 3.33
N GLY A 189 -8.24 -16.18 4.42
CA GLY A 189 -8.67 -16.52 5.76
C GLY A 189 -8.96 -15.31 6.63
N GLU A 190 -8.82 -15.52 7.93
CA GLU A 190 -9.19 -14.55 8.96
C GLU A 190 -8.27 -13.32 8.97
N THR A 191 -6.96 -13.51 8.75
CA THR A 191 -6.01 -12.39 8.69
C THR A 191 -6.33 -11.48 7.51
N SER A 192 -6.65 -12.07 6.35
CA SER A 192 -7.12 -11.31 5.18
C SER A 192 -8.44 -10.57 5.44
N ARG A 193 -9.41 -11.21 6.11
CA ARG A 193 -10.71 -10.60 6.42
C ARG A 193 -10.57 -9.42 7.37
N LEU A 194 -9.80 -9.57 8.45
CA LEU A 194 -9.54 -8.51 9.42
C LEU A 194 -8.82 -7.32 8.78
N ARG A 195 -7.81 -7.59 7.96
CA ARG A 195 -7.08 -6.54 7.23
C ARG A 195 -8.00 -5.76 6.30
N ALA A 196 -8.89 -6.45 5.57
CA ALA A 196 -9.88 -5.82 4.70
C ALA A 196 -10.84 -4.89 5.48
N LEU A 197 -11.29 -5.31 6.67
CA LEU A 197 -12.13 -4.47 7.53
C LEU A 197 -11.40 -3.20 7.97
N ALA A 198 -10.15 -3.34 8.43
CA ALA A 198 -9.35 -2.20 8.87
C ALA A 198 -9.04 -1.24 7.71
N ASP A 199 -8.63 -1.75 6.54
CA ASP A 199 -8.37 -0.92 5.35
C ASP A 199 -9.62 -0.15 4.90
N ARG A 200 -10.79 -0.82 4.93
CA ARG A 200 -12.07 -0.18 4.64
C ARG A 200 -12.37 0.95 5.62
N ALA A 201 -12.19 0.70 6.92
CA ALA A 201 -12.44 1.67 7.99
C ALA A 201 -11.48 2.85 7.98
N TRP A 202 -10.23 2.67 7.54
CA TRP A 202 -9.30 3.78 7.34
C TRP A 202 -9.64 4.64 6.13
N GLN A 203 -10.21 4.05 5.07
CA GLN A 203 -10.48 4.76 3.84
C GLN A 203 -11.72 5.66 3.93
N LEU A 204 -12.78 5.27 4.66
CA LEU A 204 -14.10 5.92 4.78
C LEU A 204 -14.65 6.59 3.50
N ARG A 205 -15.76 6.08 2.98
CA ARG A 205 -16.47 6.71 1.86
C ARG A 205 -17.79 7.29 2.32
N GLU A 206 -18.29 8.26 1.56
CA GLU A 206 -19.54 8.96 1.84
C GLU A 206 -20.76 8.02 1.91
N ASP A 207 -20.72 6.90 1.19
CA ASP A 207 -21.79 5.91 1.09
C ASP A 207 -21.68 4.77 2.13
N ASP A 208 -20.73 4.84 3.06
CA ASP A 208 -20.58 3.82 4.10
C ASP A 208 -21.72 3.83 5.12
N ASP A 209 -22.20 2.64 5.49
CA ASP A 209 -22.96 2.47 6.74
C ASP A 209 -21.99 2.48 7.92
N LEU A 210 -21.78 3.68 8.47
CA LEU A 210 -20.85 3.92 9.58
C LEU A 210 -21.20 3.09 10.83
N ASN A 211 -22.49 2.84 11.09
CA ASN A 211 -22.93 2.04 12.24
C ASN A 211 -22.58 0.56 12.03
N ALA A 212 -22.80 0.03 10.82
CA ALA A 212 -22.41 -1.33 10.49
C ALA A 212 -20.89 -1.53 10.56
N LEU A 213 -20.10 -0.54 10.09
CA LEU A 213 -18.64 -0.56 10.19
C LEU A 213 -18.17 -0.55 11.65
N LEU A 214 -18.70 0.34 12.49
CA LEU A 214 -18.39 0.39 13.92
C LEU A 214 -18.74 -0.92 14.62
N ALA A 215 -19.94 -1.46 14.35
CA ALA A 215 -20.38 -2.73 14.91
C ALA A 215 -19.52 -3.91 14.43
N ALA A 216 -18.96 -3.84 13.22
CA ALA A 216 -18.00 -4.83 12.73
C ALA A 216 -16.68 -4.70 13.49
N LEU A 217 -16.11 -3.50 13.61
CA LEU A 217 -14.84 -3.26 14.31
C LEU A 217 -14.90 -3.67 15.79
N ASP A 218 -16.00 -3.39 16.50
CA ASP A 218 -16.16 -3.69 17.93
C ASP A 218 -16.22 -5.20 18.24
N ARG A 219 -16.59 -6.03 17.24
CA ARG A 219 -16.62 -7.49 17.39
C ARG A 219 -15.24 -8.14 17.30
N GLU A 220 -14.25 -7.42 16.79
CA GLU A 220 -12.94 -7.97 16.48
C GLU A 220 -11.91 -7.64 17.57
N THR A 221 -11.03 -8.60 17.86
CA THR A 221 -9.93 -8.40 18.82
C THR A 221 -8.60 -8.09 18.14
N GLY A 222 -8.55 -8.21 16.81
CA GLY A 222 -7.36 -8.08 15.99
C GLY A 222 -6.49 -9.33 15.95
N ASP A 223 -5.42 -9.26 15.17
CA ASP A 223 -4.37 -10.28 15.10
C ASP A 223 -2.98 -9.64 15.04
N ALA A 224 -1.94 -10.42 14.72
CA ALA A 224 -0.59 -9.88 14.66
C ALA A 224 -0.43 -8.81 13.56
N VAL A 225 -1.09 -8.98 12.41
CA VAL A 225 -0.99 -8.07 11.25
C VAL A 225 -1.87 -6.84 11.43
N THR A 226 -3.05 -7.01 12.01
CA THR A 226 -4.06 -5.99 12.27
C THR A 226 -4.39 -5.99 13.76
N PRO A 227 -3.57 -5.37 14.62
CA PRO A 227 -3.76 -5.42 16.06
C PRO A 227 -5.02 -4.68 16.50
N GLY A 228 -5.60 -5.06 17.64
CA GLY A 228 -6.80 -4.40 18.18
C GLY A 228 -6.62 -2.88 18.41
N ALA A 229 -5.39 -2.41 18.65
CA ALA A 229 -5.08 -0.98 18.72
C ALA A 229 -5.35 -0.26 17.39
N GLU A 230 -5.06 -0.91 16.26
CA GLU A 230 -5.37 -0.35 14.94
C GLU A 230 -6.87 -0.30 14.69
N LEU A 231 -7.61 -1.34 15.07
CA LEU A 231 -9.07 -1.35 14.94
C LEU A 231 -9.71 -0.23 15.76
N ALA A 232 -9.21 0.01 16.97
CA ALA A 232 -9.65 1.12 17.80
C ALA A 232 -9.32 2.49 17.17
N ALA A 233 -8.13 2.64 16.58
CA ALA A 233 -7.74 3.86 15.89
C ALA A 233 -8.59 4.12 14.63
N ALA A 234 -8.91 3.08 13.86
CA ALA A 234 -9.80 3.17 12.70
C ALA A 234 -11.23 3.54 13.12
N ALA A 235 -11.76 2.91 14.18
CA ALA A 235 -13.07 3.26 14.75
C ALA A 235 -13.12 4.72 15.22
N ALA A 236 -12.03 5.21 15.83
CA ALA A 236 -11.96 6.62 16.22
C ALA A 236 -12.00 7.59 15.03
N GLY A 237 -11.47 7.18 13.88
CA GLY A 237 -11.61 7.94 12.62
C GLY A 237 -13.07 8.12 12.22
N ILE A 238 -13.91 7.08 12.38
CA ILE A 238 -15.35 7.15 12.14
C ILE A 238 -16.02 8.12 13.11
N TYR A 239 -15.71 8.03 14.41
CA TYR A 239 -16.27 8.95 15.41
C TYR A 239 -15.85 10.41 15.17
N LEU A 240 -14.61 10.64 14.75
CA LEU A 240 -14.15 11.98 14.35
C LEU A 240 -14.96 12.50 13.14
N ALA A 241 -15.20 11.66 12.13
CA ALA A 241 -15.93 12.04 10.93
C ALA A 241 -17.37 12.48 11.23
N VAL A 242 -18.03 11.89 12.23
CA VAL A 242 -19.39 12.27 12.67
C VAL A 242 -19.41 13.32 13.78
N GLY A 243 -18.24 13.81 14.22
CA GLY A 243 -18.12 14.86 15.23
C GLY A 243 -18.23 14.39 16.69
N ASP A 244 -18.27 13.09 16.97
CA ASP A 244 -18.17 12.57 18.34
C ASP A 244 -16.70 12.56 18.81
N LEU A 245 -16.21 13.76 19.12
CA LEU A 245 -14.83 13.98 19.54
C LEU A 245 -14.49 13.27 20.85
N ALA A 246 -15.47 13.06 21.73
CA ALA A 246 -15.25 12.39 23.02
C ALA A 246 -14.98 10.90 22.82
N ALA A 247 -15.80 10.22 22.02
CA ALA A 247 -15.58 8.82 21.66
C ALA A 247 -14.28 8.64 20.86
N ALA A 248 -14.03 9.50 19.87
CA ALA A 248 -12.80 9.47 19.08
C ALA A 248 -11.55 9.59 19.96
N ARG A 249 -11.54 10.56 20.89
CA ARG A 249 -10.41 10.73 21.81
C ARG A 249 -10.19 9.50 22.69
N ALA A 250 -11.26 8.99 23.30
CA ALA A 250 -11.17 7.85 24.22
C ALA A 250 -10.58 6.61 23.53
N LEU A 251 -10.98 6.35 22.28
CA LEU A 251 -10.45 5.25 21.48
C LEU A 251 -9.00 5.47 21.06
N LEU A 252 -8.62 6.67 20.62
CA LEU A 252 -7.24 6.98 20.24
C LEU A 252 -6.29 6.94 21.43
N GLU A 253 -6.72 7.41 22.60
CA GLU A 253 -5.93 7.29 23.83
C GLU A 253 -5.75 5.82 24.18
N ARG A 254 -6.82 5.01 24.13
CA ARG A 254 -6.71 3.56 24.35
C ARG A 254 -5.78 2.89 23.35
N ALA A 255 -5.91 3.20 22.07
CA ALA A 255 -5.06 2.67 21.00
C ALA A 255 -3.59 3.01 21.26
N ALA A 256 -3.27 4.27 21.57
CA ALA A 256 -1.92 4.72 21.87
C ALA A 256 -1.31 4.00 23.09
N HIS A 257 -2.10 3.73 24.14
CA HIS A 257 -1.63 2.98 25.31
C HIS A 257 -1.46 1.48 25.03
N ALA A 258 -2.16 0.93 24.03
CA ALA A 258 -2.11 -0.48 23.67
C ALA A 258 -1.00 -0.83 22.65
N LEU A 259 -0.29 0.17 22.11
CA LEU A 259 0.85 -0.06 21.22
C LEU A 259 1.96 -0.80 21.97
N GLN A 260 2.34 -1.97 21.45
CA GLN A 260 3.39 -2.82 22.03
C GLN A 260 4.50 -3.04 21.00
N GLY A 261 5.73 -2.67 21.34
CA GLY A 261 6.87 -2.79 20.45
C GLY A 261 6.80 -1.85 19.24
N ASP A 262 7.54 -2.21 18.19
CA ASP A 262 7.73 -1.36 17.01
C ASP A 262 6.88 -1.80 15.79
N VAL A 263 5.92 -2.72 15.95
CA VAL A 263 5.20 -3.32 14.81
C VAL A 263 3.69 -3.38 15.06
N PRO A 264 2.83 -2.98 14.10
CA PRO A 264 3.14 -2.31 12.84
C PRO A 264 3.84 -0.96 13.05
N ARG A 265 4.87 -0.67 12.25
CA ARG A 265 5.72 0.51 12.49
C ARG A 265 4.94 1.80 12.28
N SER A 266 4.05 1.84 11.29
CA SER A 266 3.29 3.04 10.93
C SER A 266 2.22 3.44 11.96
N LEU A 267 1.72 2.49 12.75
CA LEU A 267 0.50 2.65 13.54
C LEU A 267 0.63 3.72 14.63
N ALA A 268 1.80 3.85 15.25
CA ALA A 268 2.05 4.86 16.28
C ALA A 268 1.89 6.28 15.70
N GLY A 269 2.48 6.53 14.53
CA GLY A 269 2.36 7.81 13.85
C GLY A 269 0.93 8.13 13.46
N LEU A 270 0.22 7.17 12.86
CA LEU A 270 -1.19 7.35 12.45
C LEU A 270 -2.10 7.66 13.64
N THR A 271 -1.97 6.90 14.72
CA THR A 271 -2.78 7.06 15.94
C THR A 271 -2.53 8.41 16.59
N LEU A 272 -1.27 8.80 16.75
CA LEU A 272 -0.91 10.07 17.39
C LEU A 272 -1.27 11.28 16.53
N ALA A 273 -1.08 11.22 15.21
CA ALA A 273 -1.50 12.31 14.31
C ALA A 273 -3.01 12.55 14.40
N ARG A 274 -3.80 11.47 14.38
CA ARG A 274 -5.26 11.56 14.54
C ARG A 274 -5.65 12.09 15.92
N LEU A 275 -4.98 11.65 16.98
CA LEU A 275 -5.22 12.15 18.35
C LEU A 275 -4.94 13.66 18.47
N GLY A 276 -3.91 14.16 17.80
CA GLY A 276 -3.64 15.59 17.71
C GLY A 276 -4.80 16.37 17.08
N GLN A 277 -5.35 15.86 15.98
CA GLN A 277 -6.49 16.47 15.29
C GLN A 277 -7.74 16.50 16.18
N VAL A 278 -8.04 15.40 16.89
CA VAL A 278 -9.17 15.37 17.83
C VAL A 278 -8.99 16.40 18.95
N ARG A 279 -7.76 16.57 19.46
CA ARG A 279 -7.46 17.54 20.53
C ARG A 279 -7.61 18.99 20.05
N ASP A 280 -7.14 19.31 18.84
CA ASP A 280 -7.38 20.63 18.24
C ASP A 280 -8.88 20.89 18.06
N ALA A 281 -9.64 19.92 17.55
CA ALA A 281 -11.10 20.04 17.39
C ALA A 281 -11.84 20.21 18.74
N GLN A 282 -11.24 19.76 19.85
CA GLN A 282 -11.72 19.97 21.22
C GLN A 282 -11.18 21.25 21.87
N TRP A 283 -10.48 22.11 21.12
CA TRP A 283 -9.85 23.34 21.60
C TRP A 283 -8.72 23.13 22.62
N ASP A 284 -8.15 21.92 22.68
CA ASP A 284 -7.01 21.58 23.54
C ASP A 284 -5.69 21.74 22.77
N ARG A 285 -5.39 22.99 22.41
CA ARG A 285 -4.28 23.33 21.52
C ARG A 285 -2.92 22.93 22.09
N ASP A 286 -2.74 23.07 23.39
CA ASP A 286 -1.49 22.75 24.06
C ASP A 286 -1.18 21.25 23.98
N LEU A 287 -2.16 20.39 24.24
CA LEU A 287 -1.97 18.95 24.11
C LEU A 287 -1.88 18.52 22.65
N ALA A 288 -2.65 19.12 21.74
CA ALA A 288 -2.54 18.84 20.30
C ALA A 288 -1.11 19.10 19.78
N THR A 289 -0.56 20.28 20.08
CA THR A 289 0.81 20.68 19.71
C THR A 289 1.87 19.70 20.22
N ARG A 290 1.75 19.24 21.48
CA ARG A 290 2.64 18.22 22.04
C ARG A 290 2.52 16.88 21.31
N THR A 291 1.30 16.51 20.93
CA THR A 291 1.01 15.26 20.22
C THR A 291 1.63 15.27 18.83
N TYR A 292 1.48 16.35 18.06
CA TYR A 292 2.11 16.48 16.74
C TYR A 292 3.65 16.45 16.82
N ARG A 293 4.25 17.13 17.82
CA ARG A 293 5.70 17.03 18.05
C ARG A 293 6.14 15.61 18.37
N ALA A 294 5.33 14.84 19.08
CA ALA A 294 5.61 13.43 19.34
C ALA A 294 5.60 12.60 18.04
N VAL A 295 4.66 12.84 17.11
CA VAL A 295 4.66 12.20 15.78
C VAL A 295 5.98 12.45 15.04
N LEU A 296 6.43 13.71 15.00
CA LEU A 296 7.66 14.09 14.30
C LEU A 296 8.94 13.57 14.98
N ALA A 297 8.85 13.17 16.25
CA ALA A 297 9.95 12.56 17.00
C ALA A 297 10.02 11.03 16.82
N LEU A 298 9.02 10.39 16.20
CA LEU A 298 9.06 8.95 15.92
C LEU A 298 10.11 8.65 14.86
N ASN A 299 10.90 7.59 15.10
CA ASN A 299 11.85 7.07 14.11
C ASN A 299 11.16 6.61 12.82
N HIS A 300 9.91 6.15 12.94
CA HIS A 300 9.08 5.78 11.82
C HIS A 300 7.67 6.32 12.06
N ALA A 301 7.33 7.36 11.31
CA ALA A 301 5.96 7.85 11.16
C ALA A 301 5.71 7.96 9.66
N PRO A 302 4.58 7.43 9.16
CA PRO A 302 4.29 7.45 7.75
C PRO A 302 4.11 8.88 7.26
N ALA A 303 4.36 9.12 5.98
CA ALA A 303 4.33 10.44 5.35
C ALA A 303 3.01 11.17 5.63
N VAL A 304 1.87 10.47 5.55
CA VAL A 304 0.55 11.05 5.85
C VAL A 304 0.43 11.54 7.30
N ALA A 305 1.00 10.81 8.27
CA ALA A 305 1.00 11.21 9.68
C ALA A 305 1.92 12.40 9.93
N ARG A 306 3.10 12.40 9.29
CA ARG A 306 4.05 13.52 9.35
C ARG A 306 3.45 14.78 8.77
N SER A 307 2.88 14.71 7.58
CA SER A 307 2.20 15.83 6.92
C SER A 307 1.04 16.36 7.76
N ALA A 308 0.23 15.47 8.36
CA ALA A 308 -0.86 15.88 9.25
C ALA A 308 -0.33 16.59 10.52
N ALA A 309 0.77 16.10 11.10
CA ALA A 309 1.40 16.72 12.26
C ALA A 309 2.06 18.08 11.93
N GLU A 310 2.73 18.19 10.78
CA GLU A 310 3.32 19.44 10.29
C GLU A 310 2.25 20.48 10.03
N ALA A 311 1.18 20.11 9.32
CA ALA A 311 0.03 20.97 9.10
C ALA A 311 -0.62 21.41 10.43
N GLY A 312 -0.85 20.46 11.35
CA GLY A 312 -1.42 20.76 12.66
C GLY A 312 -0.56 21.69 13.53
N LEU A 313 0.76 21.68 13.38
CA LEU A 313 1.66 22.62 14.06
C LEU A 313 1.63 24.02 13.46
N GLN A 314 1.37 24.14 12.16
CA GLN A 314 1.19 25.42 11.48
C GLN A 314 -0.16 26.03 11.85
N ASP A 315 -1.25 25.28 11.62
CA ASP A 315 -2.62 25.72 11.85
C ASP A 315 -3.40 24.66 12.65
N PRO A 316 -4.23 25.06 13.63
CA PRO A 316 -5.08 24.11 14.35
C PRO A 316 -6.04 23.39 13.41
N PHE A 317 -6.15 22.07 13.59
CA PHE A 317 -7.16 21.30 12.87
C PHE A 317 -8.57 21.73 13.29
N THR A 318 -9.42 22.02 12.30
CA THR A 318 -10.84 22.32 12.52
C THR A 318 -11.71 21.29 11.83
N LEU A 319 -12.68 20.75 12.55
CA LEU A 319 -13.68 19.85 11.97
C LEU A 319 -14.81 20.66 11.35
N GLU A 320 -14.94 20.63 10.03
CA GLU A 320 -16.08 21.20 9.32
C GLU A 320 -17.14 20.11 9.13
N LEU A 321 -18.22 20.18 9.90
CA LEU A 321 -19.36 19.27 9.73
C LEU A 321 -20.33 19.85 8.69
N PRO A 322 -20.94 19.03 7.81
CA PRO A 322 -22.02 19.48 6.96
C PRO A 322 -23.15 20.08 7.80
N PRO A 323 -23.81 21.16 7.35
CA PRO A 323 -25.00 21.67 8.02
C PRO A 323 -26.10 20.58 8.01
N GLU A 324 -26.75 20.39 9.17
CA GLU A 324 -27.92 19.49 9.35
C GLU A 324 -29.10 19.84 8.43
#